data_AF-A0A212FMN2-F1
#
_entry.id   AF-A0A212FMN2-F1
#
_cell.length_a   1.000
_cell.length_b   1.000
_cell.length_c   1.000
_cell.angle_alpha   90.00
_cell.angle_beta   90.00
_cell.angle_gamma   90.00
#
_symmetry.space_group_name_H-M   'P 1'
#
loop_
_entity.id
_entity.type
_entity.pdbx_description
1 polymer ?
#
loop_
_entity_poly.entity_id
_entity_poly.type
_entity_poly.pdbx_seq_one_letter_code
_entity_poly.pdbx_strand_id
1 'polypeptide(L)'
;MKQEFYLDIQNGVRISAVLRDCAPQKHAYHDIENGRWFPKTEVLEPYNEGCTDIDNDKGERTTPTSFCYCRENLCNTSPNTSQEGYTDIMGVIMVFNLMKFINSLR
;
A
#
# COMPACT_ATOMS: atom_id res chain seq x y z
N MET A 1 15.54 3.90 6.36
CA MET A 1 16.26 2.64 6.08
C MET A 1 15.52 1.50 6.79
N LYS A 2 15.44 0.27 6.24
CA LYS A 2 14.83 -0.87 6.96
C LYS A 2 15.94 -1.56 7.76
N GLN A 3 15.78 -1.70 9.07
CA GLN A 3 16.75 -2.38 9.93
C GLN A 3 16.04 -3.48 10.72
N GLU A 4 16.57 -4.69 10.62
CA GLU A 4 16.04 -5.85 11.34
C GLU A 4 16.92 -6.15 12.54
N PHE A 5 16.31 -6.47 13.67
CA PHE A 5 17.04 -6.91 14.85
C PHE A 5 16.36 -8.11 15.50
N TYR A 6 17.21 -8.96 16.07
CA TYR A 6 16.84 -10.23 16.68
C TYR A 6 17.36 -10.22 18.11
N LEU A 7 16.48 -10.47 19.07
CA LEU A 7 16.82 -10.61 20.48
C LEU A 7 16.50 -12.02 20.95
N ASP A 8 17.54 -12.76 21.35
CA ASP A 8 17.41 -14.09 21.93
C ASP A 8 17.27 -13.97 23.45
N ILE A 9 16.14 -14.39 24.00
CA ILE A 9 15.88 -14.37 25.46
C ILE A 9 16.16 -15.73 26.09
N GLN A 10 16.37 -15.77 27.41
CA GLN A 10 16.88 -16.93 28.18
C GLN A 10 16.06 -18.24 28.05
N ASN A 11 14.86 -18.21 27.47
CA ASN A 11 14.02 -19.39 27.22
C ASN A 11 14.08 -19.91 25.77
N GLY A 12 15.06 -19.47 24.97
CA GLY A 12 15.21 -19.91 23.57
C GLY A 12 14.18 -19.30 22.61
N VAL A 13 13.40 -18.32 23.08
CA VAL A 13 12.49 -17.54 22.24
C VAL A 13 13.29 -16.44 21.56
N ARG A 14 13.16 -16.33 20.24
CA ARG A 14 13.73 -15.23 19.44
C ARG A 14 12.66 -14.19 19.17
N ILE A 15 12.91 -12.96 19.59
CA ILE A 15 12.06 -11.81 19.27
C ILE A 15 12.61 -11.16 18.00
N SER A 16 11.81 -11.11 16.94
CA SER A 16 12.13 -10.37 15.71
C SER A 16 11.42 -9.02 15.72
N ALA A 17 12.16 -7.95 15.44
CA ALA A 17 11.58 -6.64 15.26
C ALA A 17 12.19 -5.94 14.05
N VAL A 18 11.36 -5.12 13.41
CA VAL A 18 11.73 -4.35 12.22
C VAL A 18 11.59 -2.88 12.56
N LEU A 19 12.72 -2.19 12.62
CA LEU A 19 12.74 -0.73 12.65
C LEU A 19 12.61 -0.22 11.22
N ARG A 20 11.59 0.59 10.98
CA ARG A 20 11.47 1.39 9.75
C ARG A 20 11.66 2.83 10.19
N ASP A 21 12.74 3.48 9.74
CA ASP A 21 12.88 4.91 10.01
C ASP A 21 11.65 5.66 9.51
N CYS A 22 11.12 6.57 10.33
CA CYS A 22 10.20 7.58 9.83
C CYS A 22 10.97 8.52 8.92
N ALA A 23 10.43 8.83 7.74
CA ALA A 23 11.02 9.89 6.92
C ALA A 23 10.95 11.23 7.69
N PRO A 24 12.00 12.07 7.66
CA PRO A 24 12.05 13.30 8.43
C PRO A 24 10.98 14.29 7.92
N GLN A 25 9.94 14.49 8.72
CA GLN A 25 8.82 15.40 8.42
C GLN A 25 9.04 16.82 8.97
N LYS A 26 10.09 17.03 9.76
CA LYS A 26 10.41 18.32 10.38
C LYS A 26 11.83 18.73 10.04
N HIS A 27 11.98 19.88 9.40
CA HIS A 27 13.28 20.51 9.15
C HIS A 27 13.40 21.77 10.01
N ALA A 28 14.36 21.76 10.94
CA ALA A 28 14.64 22.90 11.80
C ALA A 28 15.98 23.54 11.40
N TYR A 29 15.97 24.83 11.13
CA TYR A 29 17.15 25.59 10.70
C TYR A 29 17.10 27.02 11.24
N HIS A 30 18.17 27.78 11.05
CA HIS A 30 18.21 29.20 11.38
C HIS A 30 18.33 30.00 10.09
N ASP A 31 17.53 31.06 9.99
CA ASP A 31 17.55 31.98 8.86
C ASP A 31 17.97 33.38 9.33
N ILE A 32 18.58 34.17 8.45
CA ILE A 32 19.01 35.54 8.76
C ILE A 32 17.96 36.50 8.21
N GLU A 33 17.23 37.16 9.11
CA GLU A 33 16.32 38.25 8.75
C GLU A 33 16.81 39.54 9.42
N ASN A 34 17.00 40.61 8.64
CA ASN A 34 17.47 41.90 9.15
C ASN A 34 18.75 41.82 10.03
N GLY A 35 19.68 40.94 9.67
CA GLY A 35 20.95 40.75 10.38
C GLY A 35 20.86 40.00 11.71
N ARG A 36 19.73 39.37 12.02
CA ARG A 36 19.55 38.53 13.20
C ARG A 36 19.16 37.11 12.80
N TRP A 37 19.64 36.14 13.56
CA TRP A 37 19.28 34.74 13.40
C TRP A 37 17.91 34.46 14.01
N PHE A 38 17.02 33.83 13.23
CA PHE A 38 15.71 33.39 13.69
C PHE A 38 15.57 31.87 13.50
N PRO A 39 15.10 31.14 14.52
CA PRO A 39 14.81 29.73 14.38
C PRO A 39 13.57 29.55 13.50
N LYS A 40 13.71 28.75 12.44
CA LYS A 40 12.62 28.35 11.54
C LYS A 40 12.39 26.85 11.64
N THR A 41 11.14 26.47 11.41
CA THR A 41 10.74 25.07 11.31
C THR A 41 9.84 24.92 10.11
N GLU A 42 10.19 24.01 9.23
CA GLU A 42 9.40 23.62 8.06
C GLU A 42 8.91 22.19 8.19
N VAL A 43 7.66 21.97 7.79
CA VAL A 43 7.10 20.64 7.64
C VAL A 43 7.43 20.17 6.23
N LEU A 44 8.17 19.07 6.12
CA LEU A 44 8.53 18.46 4.86
C LEU A 44 7.52 17.37 4.52
N GLU A 45 7.16 17.28 3.24
CA GLU A 45 6.41 16.16 2.66
C GLU A 45 7.40 15.17 2.04
N PRO A 46 7.82 14.11 2.76
CA PRO A 46 8.90 13.24 2.30
C PRO A 46 8.48 12.26 1.20
N TYR A 47 7.18 12.13 0.94
CA TYR A 47 6.64 11.18 -0.02
C TYR A 47 6.00 11.93 -1.19
N ASN A 48 6.28 11.46 -2.40
CA ASN A 48 5.60 11.92 -3.60
C ASN A 48 4.24 11.21 -3.70
N GLU A 49 3.22 11.92 -4.18
CA GLU A 49 1.93 11.29 -4.44
C GLU A 49 2.06 10.21 -5.52
N GLY A 50 1.33 9.12 -5.32
CA GLY A 50 1.33 7.95 -6.20
C GLY A 50 1.68 6.66 -5.48
N CYS A 51 1.70 5.58 -6.25
CA CYS A 51 2.01 4.24 -5.78
C CYS A 51 3.39 3.80 -6.27
N THR A 52 4.14 3.14 -5.41
CA THR A 52 5.39 2.48 -5.75
C THR A 52 5.29 1.00 -5.38
N ASP A 53 5.51 0.15 -6.37
CA ASP A 53 5.66 -1.28 -6.14
C ASP A 53 7.09 -1.50 -5.65
N ILE A 54 7.24 -1.80 -4.37
CA ILE A 54 8.56 -2.07 -3.81
C ILE A 54 8.68 -3.58 -3.66
N ASP A 55 9.48 -4.18 -4.54
CA ASP A 55 9.83 -5.59 -4.50
C ASP A 55 10.91 -5.84 -3.42
N ASN A 56 10.55 -5.55 -2.17
CA ASN A 56 11.46 -5.61 -1.02
C ASN A 56 11.77 -7.04 -0.57
N ASP A 57 10.99 -8.01 -1.04
CA ASP A 57 11.02 -9.37 -0.53
C ASP A 57 11.74 -10.35 -1.48
N LYS A 58 12.38 -9.85 -2.56
CA LYS A 58 13.14 -10.66 -3.54
C LYS A 58 12.36 -11.90 -4.05
N GLY A 59 11.04 -11.79 -4.18
CA GLY A 59 10.17 -12.89 -4.59
C GLY A 59 9.75 -13.88 -3.49
N GLU A 60 10.03 -13.61 -2.21
CA GLU A 60 9.58 -14.45 -1.08
C GLU A 60 8.05 -14.42 -0.90
N ARG A 61 7.40 -13.32 -1.34
CA ARG A 61 5.94 -13.23 -1.43
C ARG A 61 5.50 -13.32 -2.89
N THR A 62 4.51 -14.17 -3.15
CA THR A 62 3.87 -14.31 -4.47
C THR A 62 2.96 -13.13 -4.81
N THR A 63 2.51 -12.38 -3.80
CA THR A 63 1.66 -11.20 -3.97
C THR A 63 2.51 -9.92 -3.93
N PRO A 64 2.49 -9.09 -4.98
CA PRO A 64 3.18 -7.81 -4.97
C PRO A 64 2.59 -6.90 -3.88
N THR A 65 3.46 -6.20 -3.15
CA THR A 65 3.05 -5.20 -2.17
C THR A 65 3.30 -3.81 -2.75
N SER A 66 2.24 -3.03 -2.91
CA SER A 66 2.31 -1.64 -3.35
C SER A 66 2.22 -0.69 -2.16
N PHE A 67 3.01 0.39 -2.20
CA PHE A 67 2.98 1.46 -1.22
C PHE A 67 2.48 2.73 -1.89
N CYS A 68 1.33 3.24 -1.46
CA CYS A 68 0.72 4.44 -2.04
C CYS A 68 0.70 5.58 -1.02
N TYR A 69 1.03 6.78 -1.49
CA TYR A 69 0.86 8.03 -0.75
C TYR A 69 -0.06 8.98 -1.53
N CYS A 70 -0.93 9.67 -0.80
CA CYS A 70 -1.88 10.65 -1.34
C CYS A 70 -2.22 11.66 -0.23
N ARG A 71 -2.47 12.93 -0.60
CA ARG A 71 -2.67 14.03 0.37
C ARG A 71 -4.12 14.23 0.81
N GLU A 72 -5.07 13.74 0.04
CA GLU A 72 -6.49 13.94 0.37
C GLU A 72 -6.93 13.09 1.57
N ASN A 73 -7.92 13.59 2.31
CA ASN A 73 -8.48 12.85 3.43
C ASN A 73 -9.13 11.55 2.94
N LEU A 74 -8.76 10.42 3.55
CA LEU A 74 -9.29 9.09 3.21
C LEU A 74 -9.00 8.66 1.75
N CYS A 75 -7.96 9.20 1.11
CA CYS A 75 -7.58 8.82 -0.26
C CYS A 75 -7.09 7.38 -0.40
N ASN A 76 -6.73 6.73 0.71
CA ASN A 76 -6.38 5.32 0.80
C ASN A 76 -7.60 4.40 0.92
N THR A 77 -8.82 4.90 0.72
CA THR A 77 -10.02 4.07 0.71
C THR A 77 -9.92 3.11 -0.47
N SER A 78 -9.90 1.81 -0.18
CA SER A 78 -9.96 0.78 -1.22
C SER A 78 -11.29 0.96 -1.97
N PRO A 79 -11.27 1.07 -3.31
CA PRO A 79 -12.51 0.98 -4.07
C PRO A 79 -13.16 -0.35 -3.73
N ASN A 80 -14.41 -0.31 -3.25
CA ASN A 80 -15.19 -1.52 -3.07
C ASN A 80 -15.17 -2.26 -4.41
N THR A 81 -14.53 -3.43 -4.46
CA THR A 81 -14.58 -4.32 -5.60
C THR A 81 -16.00 -4.90 -5.68
N SER A 82 -16.97 -4.06 -6.05
CA SER A 82 -18.32 -4.49 -6.34
C SER A 82 -18.28 -5.20 -7.69
N GLN A 83 -18.02 -6.50 -7.61
CA GLN A 83 -18.65 -7.52 -8.46
C GLN A 83 -18.47 -7.36 -9.98
N GLU A 84 -17.24 -7.54 -10.50
CA GLU A 84 -17.08 -7.88 -11.92
C GLU A 84 -17.48 -9.34 -12.25
N GLY A 85 -17.65 -10.20 -11.23
CA GLY A 85 -17.97 -11.62 -11.43
C GLY A 85 -19.45 -11.95 -11.69
N TYR A 86 -20.38 -11.01 -11.48
CA TYR A 86 -21.82 -11.31 -11.59
C TYR A 86 -22.32 -11.34 -13.05
N THR A 87 -21.68 -10.58 -13.95
CA THR A 87 -22.07 -10.53 -15.38
C THR A 87 -21.71 -11.83 -16.11
N ASP A 88 -20.60 -12.47 -15.72
CA ASP A 88 -20.07 -13.64 -16.43
C ASP A 88 -20.90 -14.91 -16.15
N ILE A 89 -21.30 -15.12 -14.90
CA ILE A 89 -22.13 -16.29 -14.50
C ILE A 89 -23.51 -16.24 -15.17
N MET A 90 -24.12 -15.05 -15.25
CA MET A 90 -25.43 -14.88 -15.87
C MET A 90 -25.41 -15.15 -17.38
N GLY A 91 -24.31 -14.80 -18.06
CA GLY A 91 -24.10 -15.11 -19.47
C GLY A 91 -24.05 -16.62 -19.75
N VAL A 92 -23.29 -17.36 -18.92
CA VAL A 92 -23.18 -18.83 -19.04
C VAL A 92 -24.53 -19.51 -18.83
N ILE A 93 -25.32 -19.08 -17.84
CA ILE A 93 -26.65 -19.63 -17.57
C ILE A 93 -27.61 -19.38 -18.73
N MET A 94 -27.60 -18.18 -19.31
CA MET A 94 -28.45 -17.86 -20.48
C MET A 94 -28.10 -18.74 -21.68
N VAL A 95 -26.81 -18.86 -22.01
CA VAL A 95 -26.34 -19.66 -23.16
C VAL A 95 -26.67 -21.15 -22.97
N PHE A 96 -26.48 -21.68 -21.77
CA PHE A 96 -26.79 -23.09 -21.46
C PHE A 96 -28.30 -23.38 -21.61
N ASN A 97 -29.16 -22.49 -21.10
CA ASN A 97 -30.61 -22.63 -21.25
C ASN A 97 -31.07 -22.47 -22.71
N LEU A 98 -30.46 -21.55 -23.46
CA LEU A 98 -30.75 -21.37 -24.89
C LEU A 98 -30.38 -22.61 -25.70
N MET A 99 -29.18 -23.16 -25.51
CA MET A 99 -28.76 -24.40 -26.18
C MET A 99 -29.66 -25.59 -25.82
N LYS A 100 -30.04 -25.70 -24.54
CA LYS A 100 -30.97 -26.73 -24.08
C LYS A 100 -32.35 -26.59 -24.74
N PHE A 101 -32.87 -25.37 -24.87
CA PHE A 101 -34.14 -25.10 -25.53
C PHE A 101 -34.10 -25.46 -27.02
N ILE A 102 -33.06 -25.04 -27.74
CA ILE A 102 -32.87 -25.37 -29.16
C ILE A 102 -32.79 -26.89 -29.37
N ASN A 103 -32.04 -27.60 -28.53
CA ASN A 103 -31.94 -29.07 -28.60
C ASN A 103 -33.26 -29.78 -28.27
N SER A 104 -34.18 -29.15 -27.53
CA SER A 104 -35.51 -29.72 -27.25
C SER A 104 -36.52 -29.53 -28.39
N LEU A 105 -36.22 -28.63 -29.34
CA LEU A 105 -37.05 -28.38 -30.53
C LEU A 105 -36.65 -29.27 -31.72
N ARG A 106 -35.58 -30.05 -31.60
CA ARG A 106 -35.10 -31.02 -32.59
C ARG A 106 -35.55 -32.42 -32.20
#